data_AF-A0A9P3Z1M9-F1
#
_entry.id   AF-A0A9P3Z1M9-F1
#
_cell.length_a   1.000
_cell.length_b   1.000
_cell.length_c   1.000
_cell.angle_alpha   90.00
_cell.angle_beta   90.00
_cell.angle_gamma   90.00
#
_symmetry.space_group_name_H-M   'P 1'
#
loop_
_entity.id
_entity.type
_entity.pdbx_description
1 polymer ?
#
loop_
_entity_poly.entity_id
_entity_poly.type
_entity_poly.pdbx_seq_one_letter_code
_entity_poly.pdbx_strand_id
1 'polypeptide(L)' 'MTERVIHQSGKTVTVATLSDIPSTPTVPNATTTTAGVVKQAAAQADSTATDAAGAVTDLNALLAKLSDLF' A
#
# COMPACT_ATOMS: atom_id res chain seq x y z
N MET A 1 -6.37 -3.73 -33.02
CA MET A 1 -5.05 -3.12 -33.28
C MET A 1 -5.18 -1.64 -32.99
N THR A 2 -4.37 -1.06 -32.12
CA THR A 2 -4.39 0.38 -31.82
C THR A 2 -3.54 1.13 -32.84
N GLU A 3 -4.08 2.18 -33.45
CA GLU A 3 -3.37 2.99 -34.44
C GLU A 3 -2.92 4.32 -33.83
N ARG A 4 -1.71 4.76 -34.18
CA ARG A 4 -1.14 6.04 -33.70
C ARG A 4 -1.60 7.17 -34.62
N VAL A 5 -2.45 8.05 -34.10
CA VAL A 5 -2.90 9.24 -34.84
C VAL A 5 -1.81 10.30 -34.83
N ILE A 6 -1.28 10.66 -36.01
CA ILE A 6 -0.28 11.74 -36.19
C ILE A 6 -0.96 13.04 -36.66
N HIS A 7 -2.12 12.93 -37.30
CA HIS A 7 -2.96 14.05 -37.72
C HIS A 7 -4.39 13.55 -37.95
N GLN A 8 -5.39 14.33 -37.52
CA GLN A 8 -6.81 14.06 -37.76
C GLN A 8 -7.47 15.26 -38.44
N SER A 9 -8.13 15.01 -39.58
CA SER A 9 -8.92 16.00 -40.30
C SER A 9 -10.31 15.42 -40.60
N GLY A 10 -11.36 16.18 -40.29
CA GLY A 10 -12.74 15.85 -40.61
C GLY A 10 -13.39 14.73 -39.78
N LYS A 11 -12.75 14.26 -38.70
CA LYS A 11 -13.32 13.28 -37.76
C LYS A 11 -13.01 13.65 -36.31
N THR A 12 -13.99 13.44 -35.42
CA THR A 12 -13.82 13.64 -33.98
C THR A 12 -12.96 12.51 -33.39
N VAL A 13 -11.91 12.88 -32.67
CA VAL A 13 -11.08 11.95 -31.88
C VAL A 13 -11.42 12.15 -30.42
N THR A 14 -11.83 11.08 -29.74
CA THR A 14 -11.95 11.10 -28.28
C THR A 14 -10.55 11.10 -27.68
N VAL A 15 -10.19 12.16 -26.97
CA VAL A 15 -8.94 12.24 -26.22
C VAL A 15 -9.12 11.49 -24.91
N ALA A 16 -8.14 10.66 -24.55
CA ALA A 16 -8.15 9.96 -23.28
C ALA A 16 -8.19 10.96 -22.11
N THR A 17 -9.07 10.68 -21.16
CA THR A 17 -9.22 11.37 -19.88
C THR A 17 -8.57 10.55 -18.78
N LEU A 18 -8.48 11.12 -17.57
CA LEU A 18 -8.00 10.37 -16.41
C LEU A 18 -8.85 9.12 -16.10
N SER A 19 -10.12 9.09 -16.52
CA SER A 19 -11.01 7.94 -16.37
C SER A 19 -10.66 6.77 -17.31
N ASP A 20 -9.90 7.03 -18.38
CA ASP A 20 -9.43 6.01 -19.31
C ASP A 20 -8.11 5.38 -18.84
N ILE A 21 -7.47 5.97 -17.82
CA ILE A 21 -6.37 5.33 -17.10
C ILE A 21 -7.01 4.24 -16.25
N PRO A 22 -6.58 2.97 -16.36
CA PRO A 22 -6.97 1.95 -15.39
C PRO A 22 -6.61 2.51 -14.02
N SER A 23 -7.60 2.83 -13.19
CA SER A 23 -7.38 3.20 -11.80
C SER A 23 -6.43 2.14 -11.25
N THR A 24 -5.29 2.56 -10.69
CA THR A 24 -4.36 1.63 -10.04
C THR A 24 -5.21 0.72 -9.18
N PRO A 25 -5.24 -0.60 -9.46
CA PRO A 25 -6.16 -1.49 -8.78
C PRO A 25 -5.96 -1.28 -7.29
N THR A 26 -7.04 -0.94 -6.60
CA THR A 26 -7.01 -0.72 -5.16
C THR A 26 -6.62 -2.06 -4.56
N VAL A 27 -5.35 -2.21 -4.17
CA VAL A 27 -4.89 -3.46 -3.58
C VAL A 27 -5.50 -3.52 -2.18
N PRO A 28 -6.30 -4.54 -1.86
CA PRO A 28 -6.97 -4.60 -0.58
C PRO A 28 -5.94 -4.77 0.55
N ASN A 29 -6.27 -4.26 1.74
CA ASN A 29 -5.51 -4.56 2.95
C ASN A 29 -5.54 -6.08 3.20
N ALA A 30 -4.45 -6.60 3.76
CA ALA A 30 -4.39 -7.99 4.18
C ALA A 30 -5.48 -8.31 5.23
N THR A 31 -6.08 -9.49 5.13
CA THR A 31 -7.02 -10.02 6.13
C THR A 31 -6.54 -11.39 6.61
N THR A 32 -7.20 -11.97 7.60
CA THR A 32 -6.87 -13.32 8.10
C THR A 32 -7.09 -14.42 7.06
N THR A 33 -7.87 -14.16 6.00
CA THR A 33 -8.25 -15.14 4.98
C THR A 33 -7.83 -14.73 3.56
N THR A 34 -7.31 -13.52 3.36
CA THR A 34 -7.03 -12.96 2.03
C THR A 34 -5.72 -12.19 2.03
N ALA A 35 -4.82 -12.56 1.11
CA ALA A 35 -3.58 -11.83 0.89
C ALA A 35 -3.85 -10.40 0.42
N GLY A 36 -3.07 -9.45 0.91
CA GLY A 36 -3.22 -8.03 0.61
C GLY A 36 -1.99 -7.23 1.05
N VAL A 37 -2.09 -5.91 0.99
CA VAL A 37 -1.01 -4.99 1.39
C VAL A 37 -1.04 -4.70 2.89
N VAL A 38 0.11 -4.31 3.41
CA VAL A 38 0.29 -3.75 4.77
C VAL A 38 1.03 -2.43 4.66
N LYS A 39 0.78 -1.53 5.61
CA LYS A 39 1.60 -0.32 5.76
C LYS A 39 2.95 -0.66 6.38
N GLN A 40 3.96 0.16 6.11
CA GLN A 40 5.22 0.09 6.84
C GLN A 40 5.01 0.54 8.28
N ALA A 41 5.54 -0.24 9.23
CA ALA A 41 5.47 0.11 10.65
C ALA A 41 6.36 1.29 11.02
N ALA A 42 5.95 2.01 12.06
CA ALA A 42 6.82 2.99 12.72
C ALA A 42 8.09 2.28 13.26
N ALA A 43 9.22 2.97 13.21
CA ALA A 43 10.49 2.41 13.68
C ALA A 43 10.40 1.94 15.14
N GLN A 44 10.98 0.77 15.42
CA GLN A 44 11.15 0.23 16.77
C GLN A 44 12.64 0.20 17.10
N ALA A 45 13.00 0.73 18.27
CA ALA A 45 14.37 0.68 18.75
C ALA A 45 14.72 -0.76 19.19
N ASP A 46 15.99 -1.11 19.09
CA ASP A 46 16.48 -2.39 19.59
C ASP A 46 16.28 -2.49 21.11
N SER A 47 15.87 -3.68 21.58
CA SER A 47 15.71 -3.92 23.01
C SER A 47 17.08 -3.92 23.69
N THR A 48 17.19 -3.16 24.78
CA THR A 48 18.36 -3.15 25.67
C THR A 48 18.01 -3.65 27.08
N ALA A 49 16.87 -4.32 27.22
CA ALA A 49 16.38 -4.84 28.48
C ALA A 49 17.33 -5.88 29.09
N THR A 50 17.63 -5.74 30.38
CA THR A 50 18.46 -6.67 31.14
C THR A 50 17.64 -7.64 32.00
N ASP A 51 16.32 -7.48 31.98
CA ASP A 51 15.36 -8.33 32.70
C ASP A 51 14.13 -8.65 31.85
N ALA A 52 13.33 -9.59 32.33
CA ALA A 52 12.14 -10.05 31.63
C ALA A 52 11.03 -8.99 31.54
N ALA A 53 10.92 -8.10 32.53
CA ALA A 53 9.88 -7.07 32.55
C ALA A 53 10.12 -6.01 31.46
N GLY A 54 11.39 -5.63 31.26
CA GLY A 54 11.82 -4.77 30.17
C GLY A 54 11.58 -5.42 28.80
N ALA A 55 11.94 -6.70 28.64
CA ALA A 55 11.72 -7.42 27.38
C ALA A 55 10.23 -7.52 27.00
N VAL A 56 9.35 -7.77 27.99
CA VAL A 56 7.89 -7.79 27.77
C VAL A 56 7.36 -6.41 27.38
N THR A 57 7.91 -5.34 27.97
CA THR A 57 7.53 -3.96 27.64
C THR A 57 7.89 -3.63 26.19
N ASP A 58 9.12 -3.92 25.76
CA ASP A 58 9.58 -3.68 24.39
C ASP A 58 8.80 -4.50 23.37
N LEU A 59 8.48 -5.76 23.70
CA LEU A 59 7.64 -6.63 22.87
C LEU A 59 6.23 -6.06 22.71
N ASN A 60 5.58 -5.66 23.79
CA ASN A 60 4.24 -5.08 23.73
C ASN A 60 4.22 -3.78 22.92
N ALA A 61 5.28 -2.97 22.99
CA ALA A 61 5.43 -1.79 22.16
C ALA A 61 5.55 -2.13 20.66
N LEU A 62 6.25 -3.23 20.31
CA LEU A 62 6.31 -3.70 18.93
C LEU A 62 4.94 -4.20 18.46
N LEU A 63 4.24 -4.99 19.27
CA LEU A 63 2.92 -5.52 18.92
C LEU A 63 1.91 -4.41 18.65
N ALA A 64 1.91 -3.35 19.48
CA ALA A 64 1.05 -2.19 19.28
C ALA A 64 1.31 -1.49 17.93
N LYS A 65 2.58 -1.35 17.53
CA LYS A 65 2.96 -0.75 16.23
C LYS A 65 2.50 -1.59 15.04
N LEU A 66 2.52 -2.92 15.17
CA LEU A 66 2.10 -3.83 14.10
C LEU A 66 0.58 -3.95 13.98
N SER A 67 -0.16 -3.76 15.08
CA SER A 67 -1.64 -3.79 15.06
C SER A 67 -2.28 -2.59 14.36
N ASP A 68 -1.54 -1.49 14.15
CA ASP A 68 -2.05 -0.24 13.56
C ASP A 68 -1.81 -0.15 12.02
N LEU A 69 -1.37 -1.24 11.38
CA LEU A 69 -0.90 -1.22 10.00
C LEU A 69 -1.98 -1.34 8.91
N PHE A 70 -3.25 -1.56 9.27
CA PHE A 70 -4.34 -1.75 8.32
C PHE A 70 -5.65 -1.14 8.79
#